data_AF-A0A1W9PIA0-F1
#
_entry.id   AF-A0A1W9PIA0-F1
#
_cell.length_a   1.000
_cell.length_b   1.000
_cell.length_c   1.000
_cell.angle_alpha   90.00
_cell.angle_beta   90.00
_cell.angle_gamma   90.00
#
_symmetry.space_group_name_H-M   'P 1'
#
loop_
_entity.id
_entity.type
_entity.pdbx_description
1 polymer ?
#
loop_
_entity_poly.entity_id
_entity_poly.type
_entity_poly.pdbx_seq_one_letter_code
_entity_poly.pdbx_strand_id
1 'polypeptide(L)'
;MKKRSSIIIAVVVVVISIALGGYFLYLRSFKMSQEYRNTPSHFLFEVKKGDIYFVRIDDESRMVHVVRFPRFSFDPVTKSYIESDYPEESLRKVEKLLNLGSNGSFYALVDEESIDDFSKVVLKKEMKDFGCLLKALAKRSMNPLDIFKIHEWLRKLSTDTNLNRYSFYKFLYALSNFGVRYHEAVGITKKPVVVTSFFDVLEEAEAEELEKNLSLLVDEIVASGNELVRSPTPQNLSRYKEAVFSSERVSINLASKVEEINGLILDLYK
;
A
#
# COMPACT_ATOMS: atom_id res chain seq x y z
N MET A 1 11.70 -65.65 -27.68
CA MET A 1 11.35 -64.21 -27.60
C MET A 1 10.95 -63.73 -26.19
N LYS A 2 10.23 -64.51 -25.36
CA LYS A 2 9.80 -64.08 -24.00
C LYS A 2 10.90 -63.63 -23.03
N LYS A 3 12.06 -64.32 -22.98
CA LYS A 3 13.17 -63.99 -22.05
C LYS A 3 13.86 -62.63 -22.29
N ARG A 4 13.96 -62.16 -23.55
CA ARG A 4 14.53 -60.83 -23.84
C ARG A 4 13.57 -59.71 -23.42
N SER A 5 12.27 -59.92 -23.61
CA SER A 5 11.24 -58.97 -23.17
C SER A 5 11.18 -58.83 -21.64
N SER A 6 11.31 -59.92 -20.88
CA SER A 6 11.33 -59.85 -19.40
C SER A 6 12.56 -59.11 -18.86
N ILE A 7 13.73 -59.25 -19.50
CA ILE A 7 14.94 -58.52 -19.12
C ILE A 7 14.79 -57.03 -19.42
N ILE A 8 14.24 -56.66 -20.60
CA ILE A 8 13.99 -55.26 -20.95
C ILE A 8 13.02 -54.61 -19.96
N ILE A 9 11.92 -55.31 -19.60
CA ILE A 9 10.95 -54.82 -18.62
C ILE A 9 11.64 -54.63 -17.24
N ALA A 10 12.45 -55.59 -16.81
CA ALA A 10 13.17 -55.47 -15.54
C ALA A 10 14.14 -54.27 -15.52
N VAL A 11 14.88 -54.04 -16.60
CA VAL A 11 15.77 -52.87 -16.73
C VAL A 11 14.98 -51.56 -16.68
N VAL A 12 13.85 -51.48 -17.40
CA VAL A 12 12.98 -50.29 -17.39
C VAL A 12 12.45 -50.00 -15.98
N VAL A 13 12.00 -51.03 -15.25
CA VAL A 13 11.51 -50.89 -13.87
C VAL A 13 12.62 -50.38 -12.93
N VAL A 14 13.86 -50.89 -13.08
CA VAL A 14 15.01 -50.42 -12.30
C VAL A 14 15.31 -48.95 -12.60
N VAL A 15 15.32 -48.54 -13.87
CA VAL A 15 15.56 -47.15 -14.27
C VAL A 15 14.47 -46.22 -13.71
N ILE A 16 13.20 -46.62 -13.79
CA ILE A 16 12.08 -45.86 -13.21
C ILE A 16 12.22 -45.77 -11.70
N SER A 17 12.59 -46.86 -11.01
CA SER A 17 12.77 -46.87 -9.56
C SER A 17 13.90 -45.95 -9.11
N ILE A 18 15.03 -45.93 -9.84
CA ILE A 18 16.14 -45.01 -9.60
C ILE A 18 15.67 -43.56 -9.84
N ALA A 19 14.95 -43.29 -10.93
CA ALA A 19 14.43 -41.96 -11.23
C ALA A 19 13.45 -41.47 -10.15
N LEU A 20 12.54 -42.33 -9.67
CA LEU A 20 11.61 -42.02 -8.59
C LEU A 20 12.34 -41.82 -7.26
N GLY A 21 13.35 -42.64 -6.95
CA GLY A 21 14.19 -42.47 -5.76
C GLY A 21 14.96 -41.15 -5.78
N GLY A 22 15.56 -40.81 -6.92
CA GLY A 22 16.23 -39.52 -7.14
C GLY A 22 15.27 -38.34 -7.00
N TYR A 23 14.08 -38.45 -7.60
CA TYR A 23 13.01 -37.44 -7.45
C TYR A 23 12.59 -37.26 -5.98
N PHE A 24 12.39 -38.36 -5.25
CA PHE A 24 12.01 -38.32 -3.84
C PHE A 24 13.08 -37.63 -2.98
N LEU A 25 14.36 -37.96 -3.19
CA LEU A 25 15.47 -37.31 -2.50
C LEU A 25 15.57 -35.82 -2.84
N TYR A 26 15.36 -35.47 -4.11
CA TYR A 26 15.34 -34.08 -4.56
C TYR A 26 14.21 -33.29 -3.89
N LEU A 27 12.98 -33.81 -3.90
CA LEU A 27 11.83 -33.20 -3.21
C LEU A 27 12.08 -33.06 -1.70
N ARG A 28 12.68 -34.08 -1.08
CA ARG A 28 13.04 -34.05 0.34
C ARG A 28 14.06 -32.94 0.64
N SER A 29 15.01 -32.68 -0.27
CA SER A 29 16.00 -31.61 -0.08
C SER A 29 15.34 -30.22 0.03
N PHE A 30 14.29 -29.96 -0.75
CA PHE A 30 13.51 -28.73 -0.63
C PHE A 30 12.80 -28.65 0.71
N LYS A 31 12.12 -29.73 1.11
CA LYS A 31 11.35 -29.75 2.37
C LYS A 31 12.21 -29.68 3.63
N MET A 32 13.49 -30.03 3.52
CA MET A 32 14.45 -29.99 4.63
C MET A 32 15.22 -28.67 4.73
N SER A 33 15.11 -27.78 3.73
CA SER A 33 15.79 -26.48 3.78
C SER A 33 15.23 -25.61 4.91
N GLN A 34 16.07 -24.74 5.47
CA GLN A 34 15.66 -23.84 6.54
C GLN A 34 14.53 -22.91 6.07
N GLU A 35 14.66 -22.35 4.86
CA GLU A 35 13.71 -21.44 4.26
C GLU A 35 12.34 -22.07 4.05
N TYR A 36 12.28 -23.37 3.70
CA TYR A 36 11.03 -24.09 3.60
C TYR A 36 10.39 -24.33 4.97
N ARG A 37 11.20 -24.62 6.00
CA ARG A 37 10.72 -24.95 7.33
C ARG A 37 10.34 -23.75 8.19
N ASN A 38 10.76 -22.55 7.83
CA ASN A 38 10.45 -21.32 8.57
C ASN A 38 8.93 -21.08 8.62
N THR A 39 8.31 -21.16 9.79
CA THR A 39 6.89 -20.90 9.96
C THR A 39 6.64 -20.08 11.25
N PRO A 40 5.86 -18.99 11.22
CA PRO A 40 5.27 -18.36 10.04
C PRO A 40 6.35 -17.75 9.14
N SER A 41 6.12 -17.78 7.84
CA SER A 41 6.98 -17.13 6.83
C SER A 41 6.26 -15.98 6.15
N HIS A 42 6.96 -14.88 5.95
CA HIS A 42 6.45 -13.67 5.31
C HIS A 42 7.09 -13.48 3.94
N PHE A 43 6.28 -13.06 2.98
CA PHE A 43 6.69 -12.75 1.63
C PHE A 43 6.12 -11.37 1.27
N LEU A 44 6.92 -10.50 0.68
CA LEU A 44 6.45 -9.23 0.14
C LEU A 44 6.78 -9.14 -1.34
N PHE A 45 5.75 -8.92 -2.15
CA PHE A 45 5.90 -8.68 -3.57
C PHE A 45 5.52 -7.24 -3.85
N GLU A 46 6.49 -6.47 -4.33
CA GLU A 46 6.33 -5.07 -4.68
C GLU A 46 6.25 -4.95 -6.19
N VAL A 47 5.11 -4.47 -6.71
CA VAL A 47 4.93 -4.29 -8.15
C VAL A 47 5.46 -2.91 -8.53
N LYS A 48 6.41 -2.80 -9.46
CA LYS A 48 6.93 -1.52 -9.95
C LYS A 48 5.77 -0.64 -10.40
N LYS A 49 5.64 0.54 -9.78
CA LYS A 49 4.54 1.50 -10.01
C LYS A 49 3.13 1.01 -9.62
N GLY A 50 3.02 -0.12 -8.92
CA GLY A 50 1.76 -0.76 -8.55
C GLY A 50 1.59 -0.93 -7.04
N ASP A 51 0.69 -1.83 -6.67
CA ASP A 51 0.38 -2.17 -5.28
C ASP A 51 1.44 -3.10 -4.67
N ILE A 52 1.47 -3.15 -3.34
CA ILE A 52 2.31 -4.03 -2.54
C ILE A 52 1.46 -5.19 -2.02
N TYR A 53 1.98 -6.40 -2.12
CA TYR A 53 1.31 -7.64 -1.71
C TYR A 53 2.12 -8.32 -0.62
N PHE A 54 1.62 -8.26 0.61
CA PHE A 54 2.18 -9.00 1.74
C PHE A 54 1.48 -10.35 1.85
N VAL A 55 2.26 -11.43 1.94
CA VAL A 55 1.77 -12.80 2.03
C VAL A 55 2.36 -13.46 3.26
N ARG A 56 1.53 -13.78 4.23
CA ARG A 56 1.88 -14.59 5.40
C ARG A 56 1.44 -16.03 5.18
N ILE A 57 2.39 -16.95 5.31
CA ILE A 57 2.15 -18.39 5.26
C ILE A 57 2.33 -18.95 6.66
N ASP A 58 1.31 -19.61 7.14
CA ASP A 58 1.30 -20.35 8.41
C ASP A 58 1.06 -21.83 8.12
N ASP A 59 2.08 -22.64 8.44
CA ASP A 59 2.07 -24.07 8.16
C ASP A 59 1.25 -24.85 9.21
N GLU A 60 1.14 -24.31 10.42
CA GLU A 60 0.39 -24.94 11.52
C GLU A 60 -1.11 -24.87 11.24
N SER A 61 -1.60 -23.68 10.86
CA SER A 61 -3.01 -23.49 10.48
C SER A 61 -3.30 -23.87 9.03
N ARG A 62 -2.27 -24.13 8.20
CA ARG A 62 -2.37 -24.35 6.75
C ARG A 62 -3.14 -23.24 6.05
N MET A 63 -2.80 -22.00 6.39
CA MET A 63 -3.43 -20.79 5.86
C MET A 63 -2.41 -19.88 5.19
N VAL A 64 -2.87 -19.22 4.12
CA VAL A 64 -2.15 -18.14 3.44
C VAL A 64 -2.98 -16.88 3.53
N HIS A 65 -2.44 -15.83 4.13
CA HIS A 65 -3.06 -14.52 4.20
C HIS A 65 -2.36 -13.58 3.23
N VAL A 66 -3.10 -13.09 2.25
CA VAL A 66 -2.64 -12.08 1.28
C VAL A 66 -3.25 -10.75 1.66
N VAL A 67 -2.43 -9.76 1.99
CA VAL A 67 -2.85 -8.40 2.30
C VAL A 67 -2.35 -7.48 1.19
N ARG A 68 -3.28 -6.77 0.55
CA ARG A 68 -2.99 -5.77 -0.47
C ARG A 68 -2.87 -4.38 0.16
N PHE A 69 -1.76 -3.72 -0.14
CA PHE A 69 -1.45 -2.35 0.24
C PHE A 69 -1.35 -1.48 -1.01
N PRO A 70 -2.02 -0.32 -1.07
CA PRO A 70 -1.82 0.65 -2.15
C PRO A 70 -0.35 1.11 -2.23
N ARG A 71 0.13 1.46 -3.43
CA ARG A 71 1.50 1.98 -3.66
C ARG A 71 1.93 3.05 -2.64
N PHE A 72 1.03 3.97 -2.36
CA PHE A 72 1.20 5.00 -1.34
C PHE A 72 0.29 4.62 -0.18
N SER A 73 0.92 4.15 0.89
CA SER A 73 0.23 3.71 2.09
C SER A 73 0.74 4.52 3.27
N PHE A 74 -0.11 5.36 3.85
CA PHE A 74 0.19 6.08 5.08
C PHE A 74 -0.51 5.41 6.25
N ASP A 75 0.25 5.12 7.29
CA ASP A 75 -0.27 4.68 8.58
C ASP A 75 -0.39 5.90 9.53
N PRO A 76 -1.61 6.33 9.87
CA PRO A 76 -1.82 7.48 10.74
C PRO A 76 -1.38 7.22 12.18
N VAL A 77 -1.35 5.97 12.63
CA VAL A 77 -0.98 5.61 14.01
C VAL A 77 0.53 5.73 14.20
N THR A 78 1.30 5.17 13.27
CA THR A 78 2.77 5.21 13.35
C THR A 78 3.37 6.45 12.67
N LYS A 79 2.54 7.28 12.02
CA LYS A 79 2.96 8.42 11.19
C LYS A 79 4.01 8.02 10.14
N SER A 80 3.93 6.80 9.65
CA SER A 80 4.88 6.24 8.69
C SER A 80 4.23 6.06 7.33
N TYR A 81 5.04 6.16 6.28
CA TYR A 81 4.62 5.88 4.91
C TYR A 81 5.44 4.73 4.34
N ILE A 82 4.76 3.89 3.55
CA ILE A 82 5.38 2.87 2.72
C ILE A 82 5.45 3.45 1.31
N GLU A 83 6.67 3.57 0.79
CA GLU A 83 6.96 4.04 -0.57
C GLU A 83 7.67 2.92 -1.33
N SER A 84 7.27 2.75 -2.59
CA SER A 84 7.25 1.45 -3.27
C SER A 84 8.55 1.02 -3.98
N ASP A 85 9.70 1.55 -3.58
CA ASP A 85 10.95 1.37 -4.35
C ASP A 85 12.05 0.57 -3.60
N TYR A 86 11.79 0.17 -2.35
CA TYR A 86 12.74 -0.58 -1.52
C TYR A 86 12.07 -1.77 -0.82
N PRO A 87 12.02 -2.96 -1.44
CA PRO A 87 11.17 -4.06 -0.99
C PRO A 87 11.55 -4.62 0.37
N GLU A 88 12.83 -4.57 0.74
CA GLU A 88 13.29 -4.95 2.08
C GLU A 88 12.77 -3.99 3.16
N GLU A 89 12.83 -2.68 2.91
CA GLU A 89 12.35 -1.66 3.84
C GLU A 89 10.82 -1.72 3.96
N SER A 90 10.13 -1.87 2.82
CA SER A 90 8.68 -2.09 2.74
C SER A 90 8.25 -3.29 3.60
N LEU A 91 8.99 -4.41 3.53
CA LEU A 91 8.70 -5.60 4.34
C LEU A 91 8.81 -5.33 5.83
N ARG A 92 9.91 -4.71 6.28
CA ARG A 92 10.10 -4.37 7.70
C ARG A 92 9.01 -3.42 8.22
N LYS A 93 8.61 -2.43 7.41
CA LYS A 93 7.53 -1.50 7.73
C LYS A 93 6.19 -2.22 7.87
N VAL A 94 5.84 -3.09 6.91
CA VAL A 94 4.59 -3.86 6.94
C VAL A 94 4.55 -4.81 8.14
N GLU A 95 5.64 -5.51 8.44
CA GLU A 95 5.73 -6.39 9.61
C GLU A 95 5.51 -5.62 10.92
N LYS A 96 6.13 -4.44 11.03
CA LYS A 96 5.94 -3.54 12.18
C LYS A 96 4.52 -3.01 12.28
N LEU A 97 3.93 -2.59 11.17
CA LEU A 97 2.56 -2.06 11.08
C LEU A 97 1.54 -3.12 11.52
N LEU A 98 1.70 -4.36 11.07
CA LEU A 98 0.82 -5.46 11.43
C LEU A 98 1.16 -6.07 12.80
N ASN A 99 2.25 -5.62 13.45
CA ASN A 99 2.81 -6.18 14.67
C ASN A 99 3.02 -7.70 14.57
N LEU A 100 3.64 -8.15 13.48
CA LEU A 100 3.84 -9.57 13.17
C LEU A 100 5.32 -9.94 13.18
N GLY A 101 5.65 -11.01 13.90
CA GLY A 101 6.93 -11.72 13.79
C GLY A 101 6.90 -12.81 12.72
N SER A 102 8.07 -13.12 12.18
CA SER A 102 8.30 -14.18 11.20
C SER A 102 9.59 -14.94 11.53
N ASN A 103 9.62 -16.23 11.20
CA ASN A 103 10.82 -17.05 11.25
C ASN A 103 11.59 -17.03 9.91
N GLY A 104 11.03 -16.40 8.88
CA GLY A 104 11.64 -16.26 7.56
C GLY A 104 10.92 -15.19 6.74
N SER A 105 11.64 -14.13 6.40
CA SER A 105 11.11 -12.94 5.72
C SER A 105 11.76 -12.82 4.33
N PHE A 106 10.93 -12.82 3.29
CA PHE A 106 11.36 -12.78 1.90
C PHE A 106 10.68 -11.64 1.15
N TYR A 107 11.36 -11.09 0.15
CA TYR A 107 10.84 -10.01 -0.67
C TYR A 107 11.24 -10.17 -2.13
N ALA A 108 10.44 -9.59 -3.02
CA ALA A 108 10.73 -9.52 -4.44
C ALA A 108 10.13 -8.25 -5.07
N LEU A 109 10.94 -7.58 -5.89
CA LEU A 109 10.50 -6.56 -6.81
C LEU A 109 10.08 -7.21 -8.13
N VAL A 110 8.88 -6.87 -8.58
CA VAL A 110 8.21 -7.47 -9.73
C VAL A 110 7.77 -6.35 -10.67
N ASP A 111 7.91 -6.53 -11.98
CA ASP A 111 7.36 -5.60 -12.96
C ASP A 111 6.28 -6.24 -13.84
N GLU A 112 5.48 -5.42 -14.50
CA GLU A 112 4.35 -5.89 -15.33
C GLU A 112 4.80 -6.87 -16.43
N GLU A 113 5.99 -6.66 -17.00
CA GLU A 113 6.59 -7.55 -18.00
C GLU A 113 6.95 -8.91 -17.39
N SER A 114 7.60 -8.93 -16.21
CA SER A 114 7.90 -10.16 -15.47
C SER A 114 6.64 -10.93 -15.07
N ILE A 115 5.56 -10.22 -14.69
CA ILE A 115 4.25 -10.84 -14.38
C ILE A 115 3.71 -11.55 -15.62
N ASP A 116 3.71 -10.86 -16.76
CA ASP A 116 3.21 -11.41 -18.01
C ASP A 116 4.03 -12.63 -18.46
N ASP A 117 5.36 -12.50 -18.49
CA ASP A 117 6.29 -13.59 -18.85
C ASP A 117 6.14 -14.82 -17.94
N PHE A 118 6.08 -14.59 -16.62
CA PHE A 118 5.85 -15.65 -15.67
C PHE A 118 4.48 -16.31 -15.87
N SER A 119 3.42 -15.52 -16.06
CA SER A 119 2.06 -16.03 -16.25
C SER A 119 1.90 -16.86 -17.52
N LYS A 120 2.55 -16.46 -18.62
CA LYS A 120 2.62 -17.23 -19.87
C LYS A 120 3.27 -18.59 -19.66
N VAL A 121 4.39 -18.65 -18.95
CA VAL A 121 5.13 -19.90 -18.73
C VAL A 121 4.40 -20.83 -17.78
N VAL A 122 3.78 -20.28 -16.73
CA VAL A 122 3.26 -21.05 -15.61
C VAL A 122 1.77 -21.37 -15.76
N LEU A 123 0.99 -20.42 -16.27
CA LEU A 123 -0.47 -20.52 -16.40
C LEU A 123 -0.93 -20.63 -17.86
N LYS A 124 -0.03 -20.49 -18.84
CA LYS A 124 -0.35 -20.46 -20.28
C LYS A 124 -1.35 -19.36 -20.63
N LYS A 125 -1.34 -18.27 -19.87
CA LYS A 125 -2.27 -17.15 -20.01
C LYS A 125 -1.55 -15.86 -19.62
N GLU A 126 -1.75 -14.81 -20.41
CA GLU A 126 -1.26 -13.47 -20.12
C GLU A 126 -1.98 -12.86 -18.92
N MET A 127 -1.22 -12.24 -18.02
CA MET A 127 -1.71 -11.52 -16.86
C MET A 127 -0.86 -10.28 -16.63
N LYS A 128 -1.50 -9.15 -16.35
CA LYS A 128 -0.82 -7.89 -16.02
C LYS A 128 -0.98 -7.49 -14.55
N ASP A 129 -2.06 -7.94 -13.92
CA ASP A 129 -2.33 -7.65 -12.51
C ASP A 129 -1.79 -8.77 -11.61
N PHE A 130 -0.93 -8.40 -10.64
CA PHE A 130 -0.32 -9.35 -9.72
C PHE A 130 -1.36 -9.99 -8.78
N GLY A 131 -2.39 -9.26 -8.36
CA GLY A 131 -3.47 -9.81 -7.54
C GLY A 131 -4.23 -10.93 -8.26
N CYS A 132 -4.51 -10.74 -9.55
CA CYS A 132 -5.07 -11.77 -10.41
C CYS A 132 -4.13 -12.96 -10.60
N LEU A 133 -2.82 -12.72 -10.73
CA LEU A 133 -1.81 -13.78 -10.79
C LEU A 133 -1.85 -14.65 -9.52
N LEU A 134 -1.84 -14.04 -8.33
CA LEU A 134 -1.93 -14.77 -7.06
C LEU A 134 -3.20 -15.63 -6.96
N LYS A 135 -4.35 -15.08 -7.37
CA LYS A 135 -5.63 -15.82 -7.40
C LYS A 135 -5.59 -17.00 -8.37
N ALA A 136 -4.95 -16.84 -9.52
CA ALA A 136 -4.82 -17.90 -10.50
C ALA A 136 -3.84 -18.99 -10.04
N LEU A 137 -2.72 -18.61 -9.40
CA LEU A 137 -1.78 -19.53 -8.79
C LEU A 137 -2.41 -20.34 -7.66
N ALA A 138 -3.24 -19.70 -6.82
CA ALA A 138 -3.94 -20.38 -5.73
C ALA A 138 -4.95 -21.43 -6.24
N LYS A 139 -5.58 -21.17 -7.40
CA LYS A 139 -6.50 -22.13 -8.04
C LYS A 139 -5.78 -23.24 -8.78
N ARG A 140 -4.53 -23.02 -9.20
CA ARG A 140 -3.75 -24.00 -9.93
C ARG A 140 -3.20 -25.04 -8.97
N SER A 141 -3.50 -26.32 -9.23
CA SER A 141 -2.80 -27.42 -8.57
C SER A 141 -1.34 -27.49 -9.03
N MET A 142 -0.41 -27.53 -8.10
CA MET A 142 1.02 -27.67 -8.40
C MET A 142 1.31 -29.07 -8.98
N ASN A 143 1.95 -29.14 -10.14
CA ASN A 143 2.35 -30.41 -10.73
C ASN A 143 3.66 -30.92 -10.07
N PRO A 144 3.84 -32.24 -9.90
CA PRO A 144 5.06 -32.81 -9.32
C PRO A 144 6.36 -32.41 -10.05
N LEU A 145 6.29 -32.14 -11.35
CA LEU A 145 7.42 -31.75 -12.19
C LEU A 145 7.74 -30.24 -12.12
N ASP A 146 6.86 -29.43 -11.54
CA ASP A 146 7.06 -27.98 -11.41
C ASP A 146 8.30 -27.67 -10.56
N ILE A 147 8.66 -28.57 -9.64
CA ILE A 147 9.83 -28.44 -8.77
C ILE A 147 11.13 -28.19 -9.56
N PHE A 148 11.27 -28.80 -10.74
CA PHE A 148 12.47 -28.67 -11.56
C PHE A 148 12.57 -27.32 -12.29
N LYS A 149 11.47 -26.59 -12.41
CA LYS A 149 11.40 -25.30 -13.12
C LYS A 149 11.41 -24.09 -12.20
N ILE A 150 11.31 -24.31 -10.88
CA ILE A 150 11.17 -23.24 -9.88
C ILE A 150 12.27 -22.20 -9.95
N HIS A 151 13.51 -22.60 -10.18
CA HIS A 151 14.61 -21.65 -10.28
C HIS A 151 14.46 -20.73 -11.51
N GLU A 152 14.09 -21.30 -12.66
CA GLU A 152 13.84 -20.54 -13.89
C GLU A 152 12.63 -19.60 -13.72
N TRP A 153 11.56 -20.11 -13.11
CA TRP A 153 10.35 -19.35 -12.83
C TRP A 153 10.60 -18.17 -11.88
N LEU A 154 11.41 -18.36 -10.84
CA LEU A 154 11.80 -17.28 -9.94
C LEU A 154 12.52 -16.16 -10.69
N ARG A 155 13.48 -16.52 -11.54
CA ARG A 155 14.25 -15.57 -12.35
C ARG A 155 13.40 -14.79 -13.35
N LYS A 156 12.27 -15.37 -13.79
CA LYS A 156 11.30 -14.71 -14.67
C LYS A 156 10.34 -13.79 -13.92
N LEU A 157 10.07 -14.08 -12.65
CA LEU A 157 9.08 -13.34 -11.87
C LEU A 157 9.65 -12.04 -11.27
N SER A 158 10.91 -12.06 -10.83
CA SER A 158 11.46 -10.97 -10.03
C SER A 158 12.83 -10.51 -10.53
N THR A 159 13.05 -9.20 -10.54
CA THR A 159 14.33 -8.59 -10.94
C THR A 159 15.27 -8.38 -9.75
N ASP A 160 14.73 -8.12 -8.56
CA ASP A 160 15.48 -7.95 -7.31
C ASP A 160 14.76 -8.72 -6.20
N THR A 161 15.44 -9.66 -5.55
CA THR A 161 14.82 -10.54 -4.58
C THR A 161 15.84 -11.21 -3.68
N ASN A 162 15.47 -11.45 -2.42
CA ASN A 162 16.17 -12.39 -1.54
C ASN A 162 15.57 -13.80 -1.58
N LEU A 163 14.56 -14.05 -2.43
CA LEU A 163 13.98 -15.36 -2.63
C LEU A 163 15.03 -16.29 -3.24
N ASN A 164 15.00 -17.53 -2.79
CA ASN A 164 15.73 -18.62 -3.41
C ASN A 164 14.74 -19.70 -3.86
N ARG A 165 15.26 -20.73 -4.52
CA ARG A 165 14.41 -21.82 -5.03
C ARG A 165 13.58 -22.49 -3.93
N TYR A 166 14.05 -22.51 -2.69
CA TYR A 166 13.35 -23.19 -1.60
C TYR A 166 12.22 -22.34 -1.03
N SER A 167 12.47 -21.05 -0.75
CA SER A 167 11.41 -20.12 -0.31
C SER A 167 10.36 -19.91 -1.39
N PHE A 168 10.78 -19.85 -2.67
CA PHE A 168 9.83 -19.75 -3.78
C PHE A 168 9.01 -21.03 -3.98
N TYR A 169 9.61 -22.21 -3.82
CA TYR A 169 8.87 -23.49 -3.79
C TYR A 169 7.84 -23.50 -2.66
N LYS A 170 8.22 -23.07 -1.45
CA LYS A 170 7.30 -22.96 -0.31
C LYS A 170 6.11 -22.09 -0.66
N PHE A 171 6.37 -20.89 -1.18
CA PHE A 171 5.34 -19.95 -1.56
C PHE A 171 4.33 -20.54 -2.55
N LEU A 172 4.80 -21.13 -3.65
CA LEU A 172 3.92 -21.74 -4.65
C LEU A 172 3.18 -22.97 -4.11
N TYR A 173 3.86 -23.80 -3.32
CA TYR A 173 3.26 -24.98 -2.71
C TYR A 173 2.14 -24.59 -1.74
N ALA A 174 2.37 -23.61 -0.87
CA ALA A 174 1.38 -23.13 0.08
C ALA A 174 0.19 -22.51 -0.65
N LEU A 175 0.42 -21.60 -1.61
CA LEU A 175 -0.68 -21.00 -2.39
C LEU A 175 -1.58 -22.06 -3.04
N SER A 176 -1.00 -23.15 -3.56
CA SER A 176 -1.75 -24.21 -4.23
C SER A 176 -2.46 -25.18 -3.26
N ASN A 177 -1.97 -25.37 -2.03
CA ASN A 177 -2.40 -26.47 -1.16
C ASN A 177 -3.02 -26.04 0.18
N PHE A 178 -2.96 -24.76 0.52
CA PHE A 178 -3.46 -24.18 1.77
C PHE A 178 -4.70 -23.33 1.52
N GLY A 179 -5.43 -22.99 2.59
CA GLY A 179 -6.57 -22.07 2.49
C GLY A 179 -6.06 -20.64 2.29
N VAL A 180 -6.45 -19.98 1.19
CA VAL A 180 -6.01 -18.61 0.88
C VAL A 180 -7.09 -17.59 1.23
N ARG A 181 -6.73 -16.58 2.03
CA ARG A 181 -7.59 -15.44 2.37
C ARG A 181 -6.99 -14.14 1.85
N TYR A 182 -7.79 -13.35 1.17
CA TYR A 182 -7.41 -12.06 0.63
C TYR A 182 -8.01 -10.96 1.51
N HIS A 183 -7.17 -10.00 1.88
CA HIS A 183 -7.51 -8.85 2.70
C HIS A 183 -7.05 -7.58 1.99
N GLU A 184 -7.84 -6.52 2.15
CA GLU A 184 -7.39 -5.16 1.84
C GLU A 184 -6.97 -4.49 3.14
N ALA A 185 -5.87 -3.74 3.12
CA ALA A 185 -5.42 -3.04 4.30
C ALA A 185 -6.43 -1.93 4.68
N VAL A 186 -7.18 -2.15 5.77
CA VAL A 186 -8.16 -1.19 6.29
C VAL A 186 -7.45 -0.10 7.07
N GLY A 187 -7.85 1.17 6.89
CA GLY A 187 -7.27 2.31 7.61
C GLY A 187 -6.01 2.91 6.96
N ILE A 188 -5.61 2.40 5.80
CA ILE A 188 -4.50 2.93 5.03
C ILE A 188 -5.05 3.83 3.93
N THR A 189 -4.69 5.11 3.99
CA THR A 189 -5.12 6.10 3.01
C THR A 189 -4.02 6.40 2.00
N LYS A 190 -4.41 6.68 0.76
CA LYS A 190 -3.49 7.04 -0.33
C LYS A 190 -2.68 8.32 -0.05
N LYS A 191 -3.20 9.16 0.85
CA LYS A 191 -2.63 10.42 1.35
C LYS A 191 -2.92 10.50 2.84
N PRO A 192 -2.14 11.26 3.65
CA PRO A 192 -2.47 11.47 5.06
C PRO A 192 -3.92 11.92 5.19
N VAL A 193 -4.67 11.31 6.12
CA VAL A 193 -5.98 11.83 6.48
C VAL A 193 -5.74 13.19 7.13
N VAL A 194 -6.03 14.26 6.39
CA VAL A 194 -6.18 15.58 6.98
C VAL A 194 -7.51 15.50 7.74
N VAL A 195 -7.43 15.28 9.05
CA VAL A 195 -8.59 15.50 9.91
C VAL A 195 -8.75 17.01 9.94
N THR A 196 -9.66 17.54 9.14
CA THR A 196 -10.15 18.90 9.33
C THR A 196 -10.73 18.95 10.73
N SER A 197 -10.03 19.61 11.63
CA SER A 197 -10.47 19.84 13.01
C SER A 197 -11.81 20.58 12.95
N PHE A 198 -12.71 20.33 13.90
CA PHE A 198 -13.92 21.17 14.06
C PHE A 198 -13.57 22.66 14.18
N PHE A 199 -12.38 22.96 14.71
CA PHE A 199 -11.81 24.30 14.73
C PHE A 199 -11.40 24.82 13.35
N ASP A 200 -10.88 23.98 12.45
CA ASP A 200 -10.53 24.41 11.08
C ASP A 200 -11.80 24.74 10.28
N VAL A 201 -12.88 23.98 10.46
CA VAL A 201 -14.19 24.26 9.83
C VAL A 201 -14.83 25.52 10.42
N LEU A 202 -14.65 25.77 11.72
CA LEU A 202 -15.07 27.01 12.37
C LEU A 202 -14.25 28.21 11.90
N GLU A 203 -12.92 28.07 11.81
CA GLU A 203 -12.04 29.12 11.29
C GLU A 203 -12.36 29.42 9.83
N GLU A 204 -12.61 28.41 9.00
CA GLU A 204 -12.98 28.59 7.59
C GLU A 204 -14.36 29.24 7.45
N ALA A 205 -15.35 28.85 8.27
CA ALA A 205 -16.67 29.47 8.29
C ALA A 205 -16.65 30.92 8.81
N GLU A 206 -15.88 31.19 9.87
CA GLU A 206 -15.68 32.56 10.38
C GLU A 206 -14.90 33.42 9.39
N ALA A 207 -13.90 32.86 8.69
CA ALA A 207 -13.14 33.56 7.66
C ALA A 207 -14.01 33.89 6.45
N GLU A 208 -14.87 32.97 6.00
CA GLU A 208 -15.80 33.20 4.89
C GLU A 208 -16.88 34.24 5.24
N GLU A 209 -17.40 34.20 6.48
CA GLU A 209 -18.32 35.23 6.99
C GLU A 209 -17.63 36.59 7.09
N LEU A 210 -16.38 36.64 7.56
CA LEU A 210 -15.59 37.85 7.64
C LEU A 210 -15.30 38.43 6.25
N GLU A 211 -14.90 37.61 5.28
CA GLU A 211 -14.62 38.03 3.90
C GLU A 211 -15.89 38.62 3.24
N LYS A 212 -17.04 37.97 3.42
CA LYS A 212 -18.32 38.47 2.93
C LYS A 212 -18.70 39.81 3.56
N ASN A 213 -18.50 39.97 4.86
CA ASN A 213 -18.75 41.24 5.55
C ASN A 213 -17.79 42.34 5.08
N LEU A 214 -16.52 42.01 4.85
CA LEU A 214 -15.52 42.94 4.32
C LEU A 214 -15.90 43.40 2.90
N SER A 215 -16.34 42.47 2.04
CA SER A 215 -16.81 42.78 0.69
C SER A 215 -18.00 43.74 0.70
N LEU A 216 -18.99 43.52 1.57
CA LEU A 216 -20.15 44.39 1.69
C LEU A 216 -19.78 45.81 2.15
N LEU A 217 -18.85 45.93 3.09
CA LEU A 217 -18.34 47.23 3.56
C LEU A 217 -17.55 47.96 2.46
N VAL A 218 -16.72 47.24 1.71
CA VAL A 218 -15.99 47.82 0.56
C VAL A 218 -16.97 48.29 -0.51
N ASP A 219 -18.00 47.50 -0.83
CA ASP A 219 -19.04 47.89 -1.78
C ASP A 219 -19.82 49.13 -1.32
N GLU A 220 -20.12 49.24 -0.02
CA GLU A 220 -20.78 50.42 0.54
C GLU A 220 -19.90 51.67 0.50
N ILE A 221 -18.59 51.54 0.79
CA ILE A 221 -17.62 52.63 0.67
C ILE A 221 -17.50 53.09 -0.79
N VAL A 222 -17.40 52.14 -1.73
CA VAL A 222 -17.32 52.45 -3.17
C VAL A 222 -18.61 53.08 -3.67
N ALA A 223 -19.77 52.58 -3.26
CA ALA A 223 -21.08 53.12 -3.65
C ALA A 223 -21.27 54.55 -3.11
N SER A 224 -21.02 54.77 -1.81
CA SER A 224 -21.12 56.09 -1.19
C SER A 224 -20.07 57.07 -1.71
N GLY A 225 -18.86 56.60 -2.05
CA GLY A 225 -17.82 57.39 -2.71
C GLY A 225 -18.22 57.81 -4.13
N ASN A 226 -18.76 56.89 -4.92
CA ASN A 226 -19.28 57.19 -6.25
C ASN A 226 -20.46 58.17 -6.20
N GLU A 227 -21.34 58.04 -5.21
CA GLU A 227 -22.47 58.95 -4.98
C GLU A 227 -21.98 60.36 -4.58
N LEU A 228 -20.95 60.43 -3.74
CA LEU A 228 -20.28 61.69 -3.37
C LEU A 228 -19.59 62.36 -4.56
N VAL A 229 -18.91 61.60 -5.42
CA VAL A 229 -18.27 62.12 -6.64
C VAL A 229 -19.31 62.65 -7.63
N ARG A 230 -20.44 61.94 -7.78
CA ARG A 230 -21.56 62.36 -8.64
C ARG A 230 -22.28 63.60 -8.11
N SER A 231 -22.43 63.71 -6.78
CA SER A 231 -23.11 64.82 -6.13
C SER A 231 -22.44 65.19 -4.80
N PRO A 232 -21.53 66.19 -4.79
CA PRO A 232 -20.77 66.59 -3.60
C PRO A 232 -21.60 67.35 -2.55
N THR A 233 -22.59 66.70 -1.95
CA THR A 233 -23.42 67.29 -0.89
C THR A 233 -22.88 66.96 0.52
N PRO A 234 -23.16 67.80 1.53
CA PRO A 234 -22.80 67.50 2.91
C PRO A 234 -23.38 66.17 3.41
N GLN A 235 -24.56 65.80 2.92
CA GLN A 235 -25.22 64.53 3.27
C GLN A 235 -24.47 63.33 2.70
N ASN A 236 -24.05 63.38 1.44
CA ASN A 236 -23.26 62.32 0.81
C ASN A 236 -21.86 62.21 1.43
N LEU A 237 -21.27 63.34 1.85
CA LEU A 237 -20.00 63.35 2.56
C LEU A 237 -20.13 62.69 3.93
N SER A 238 -21.23 62.95 4.66
CA SER A 238 -21.50 62.30 5.93
C SER A 238 -21.69 60.80 5.78
N ARG A 239 -22.40 60.36 4.73
CA ARG A 239 -22.63 58.95 4.42
C ARG A 239 -21.34 58.21 4.08
N TYR A 240 -20.48 58.80 3.26
CA TYR A 240 -19.17 58.25 2.93
C TYR A 240 -18.27 58.15 4.18
N LYS A 241 -18.24 59.18 5.02
CA LYS A 241 -17.49 59.16 6.28
C LYS A 241 -17.96 58.04 7.20
N GLU A 242 -19.26 57.87 7.38
CA GLU A 242 -19.80 56.81 8.24
C GLU A 242 -19.46 55.41 7.72
N ALA A 243 -19.54 55.19 6.40
CA ALA A 243 -19.13 53.93 5.78
C ALA A 243 -17.64 53.62 6.04
N VAL A 244 -16.75 54.62 5.87
CA VAL A 244 -15.32 54.45 6.15
C VAL A 244 -15.05 54.21 7.65
N PHE A 245 -15.65 55.00 8.55
CA PHE A 245 -15.46 54.84 9.99
C PHE A 245 -16.02 53.51 10.52
N SER A 246 -17.11 53.01 9.93
CA SER A 246 -17.65 51.70 10.28
C SER A 246 -16.65 50.58 9.99
N SER A 247 -15.90 50.68 8.88
CA SER A 247 -14.87 49.71 8.52
C SER A 247 -13.65 49.76 9.48
N GLU A 248 -13.24 50.96 9.91
CA GLU A 248 -12.15 51.12 10.88
C GLU A 248 -12.49 50.55 12.26
N ARG A 249 -13.74 50.67 12.72
CA ARG A 249 -14.21 50.09 13.99
C ARG A 249 -14.10 48.56 14.00
N VAL A 250 -14.35 47.91 12.87
CA VAL A 250 -14.20 46.46 12.73
C VAL A 250 -12.72 46.06 12.88
N SER A 251 -11.81 46.80 12.23
CA SER A 251 -10.36 46.58 12.34
C SER A 251 -9.82 46.77 13.75
N ILE A 252 -10.30 47.77 14.48
CA ILE A 252 -9.91 48.04 15.88
C ILE A 252 -10.38 46.90 16.81
N ASN A 253 -11.62 46.44 16.66
CA ASN A 253 -12.13 45.31 17.44
C ASN A 253 -11.37 44.01 17.13
N LEU A 254 -10.97 43.80 15.88
CA LEU A 254 -10.17 42.63 15.49
C LEU A 254 -8.79 42.66 16.17
N ALA A 255 -8.11 43.81 16.16
CA ALA A 255 -6.82 44.00 16.83
C ALA A 255 -6.92 43.74 18.34
N SER A 256 -7.98 44.22 18.99
CA SER A 256 -8.24 43.97 20.42
C SER A 256 -8.43 42.48 20.74
N LYS A 257 -9.13 41.73 19.88
CA LYS A 257 -9.31 40.27 20.07
C LYS A 257 -7.99 39.51 19.88
N VAL A 258 -7.16 39.93 18.92
CA VAL A 258 -5.83 39.31 18.69
C VAL A 258 -4.91 39.54 19.90
N GLU A 259 -4.95 40.72 20.51
CA GLU A 259 -4.21 41.00 21.75
C GLU A 259 -4.69 40.13 22.93
N GLU A 260 -6.00 39.93 23.07
CA GLU A 260 -6.59 39.07 24.10
C GLU A 260 -6.14 37.60 23.93
N ILE A 261 -6.18 37.07 22.70
CA ILE A 261 -5.71 35.72 22.38
C ILE A 261 -4.21 35.58 22.65
N ASN A 262 -3.39 36.56 22.25
CA ASN A 262 -1.96 36.55 22.53
C ASN A 262 -1.66 36.59 24.05
N GLY A 263 -2.47 37.31 24.84
CA GLY A 263 -2.40 37.29 26.30
C GLY A 263 -2.66 35.90 26.88
N LEU A 264 -3.72 35.23 26.41
CA LEU A 264 -4.05 33.86 26.83
C LEU A 264 -2.98 32.83 26.44
N ILE A 265 -2.37 32.98 25.26
CA ILE A 265 -1.26 32.12 24.82
C ILE A 265 -0.02 32.35 25.69
N LEU A 266 0.31 33.60 26.03
CA LEU A 266 1.45 33.92 26.89
C LEU A 266 1.28 33.37 28.32
N ASP A 267 0.05 33.33 28.83
CA ASP A 267 -0.26 32.73 30.14
C ASP A 267 -0.16 31.19 30.12
N LEU A 268 -0.38 30.54 28.98
CA LEU A 268 -0.17 29.08 28.82
C LEU A 268 1.31 28.68 28.75
N TYR A 269 2.21 29.62 28.45
CA TYR A 269 3.66 29.39 28.34
C TYR A 269 4.45 29.67 29.64
N LYS A 270 3.78 30.12 30.71
CA LYS A 270 4.34 30.23 32.07
C LYS A 270 4.08 28.99 32.88
#